data_AF-F3AAQ7-F1
#
_entry.id   AF-F3AAQ7-F1
#
_cell.length_a   1.000
_cell.length_b   1.000
_cell.length_c   1.000
_cell.angle_alpha   90.00
_cell.angle_beta   90.00
_cell.angle_gamma   90.00
#
_symmetry.space_group_name_H-M   'P 1'
#
loop_
_entity.id
_entity.type
_entity.pdbx_description
1 polymer ?
#
loop_
_entity_poly.entity_id
_entity_poly.type
_entity_poly.pdbx_seq_one_letter_code
_entity_poly.pdbx_strand_id
1 'polypeptide(L)'
;MLGGTKSNLTLREDAIGLRAHAEINDQEVVKKAKEKRLRGWSFGFTNPIEERADRNGMPIRTITELVLKEVSLIDDTMRPWYPSTTVETRAGEKGEETFEIRAEEFEADYVGFENKKGPEKKPDNSKLKNMIKKYGGNI
;
A
#
# COMPACT_ATOMS: atom_id res chain seq x y z
N MET A 1 -18.40 4.52 -5.82
CA MET A 1 -17.19 3.81 -6.27
C MET A 1 -16.00 4.72 -5.98
N LEU A 2 -14.98 4.22 -5.26
CA LEU A 2 -13.83 5.04 -4.78
C LEU A 2 -12.60 4.96 -5.72
N GLY A 3 -12.59 4.03 -6.66
CA GLY A 3 -11.42 3.77 -7.48
C GLY A 3 -11.47 2.48 -8.29
N GLY A 4 -10.38 2.20 -9.01
CA GLY A 4 -10.19 0.97 -9.78
C GLY A 4 -8.74 0.75 -10.18
N THR A 5 -8.43 -0.44 -10.72
CA THR A 5 -7.06 -0.86 -11.06
C THR A 5 -6.39 -0.06 -12.17
N LYS A 6 -7.15 0.77 -12.88
CA LYS A 6 -6.66 1.71 -13.90
C LYS A 6 -6.44 3.13 -13.39
N SER A 7 -6.72 3.39 -12.10
CA SER A 7 -6.64 4.73 -11.52
C SER A 7 -5.77 4.75 -10.26
N ASN A 8 -6.34 4.38 -9.13
CA ASN A 8 -5.81 4.66 -7.78
C ASN A 8 -5.78 3.41 -6.91
N LEU A 9 -6.01 2.23 -7.47
CA LEU A 9 -5.95 0.95 -6.78
C LEU A 9 -4.87 0.07 -7.42
N THR A 10 -3.93 -0.42 -6.63
CA THR A 10 -2.96 -1.43 -7.04
C THR A 10 -3.24 -2.71 -6.28
N LEU A 11 -3.22 -3.83 -7.01
CA LEU A 11 -3.41 -5.17 -6.46
C LEU A 11 -2.16 -6.00 -6.75
N ARG A 12 -1.63 -6.67 -5.73
CA ARG A 12 -0.46 -7.55 -5.84
C ARG A 12 -0.58 -8.67 -4.82
N GLU A 13 -0.10 -9.87 -5.17
CA GLU A 13 0.08 -10.94 -4.19
C GLU A 13 1.40 -10.74 -3.43
N ASP A 14 1.34 -10.91 -2.11
CA ASP A 14 2.47 -10.91 -1.18
C ASP A 14 2.53 -12.25 -0.41
N ALA A 15 3.51 -12.40 0.47
CA ALA A 15 3.74 -13.62 1.24
C ALA A 15 2.55 -14.09 2.11
N ILE A 16 1.53 -13.26 2.33
CA ILE A 16 0.34 -13.61 3.12
C ILE A 16 -0.98 -13.56 2.31
N GLY A 17 -0.96 -13.06 1.07
CA GLY A 17 -2.09 -13.12 0.16
C GLY A 17 -2.25 -11.87 -0.71
N LEU A 18 -3.50 -11.53 -1.05
CA LEU A 18 -3.79 -10.38 -1.91
C LEU A 18 -3.68 -9.06 -1.14
N ARG A 19 -2.71 -8.23 -1.53
CA ARG A 19 -2.54 -6.85 -1.05
C ARG A 19 -3.26 -5.86 -1.95
N ALA A 20 -4.08 -5.01 -1.34
CA ALA A 20 -4.71 -3.86 -1.98
C ALA A 20 -4.10 -2.55 -1.44
N HIS A 21 -3.58 -1.71 -2.34
CA HIS A 21 -3.12 -0.36 -2.03
C HIS A 21 -4.01 0.64 -2.76
N ALA A 22 -4.61 1.59 -2.05
CA ALA A 22 -5.46 2.60 -2.66
C ALA A 22 -5.20 4.02 -2.15
N GLU A 23 -5.11 4.99 -3.07
CA GLU A 23 -5.09 6.41 -2.74
C GLU A 23 -6.51 6.99 -2.79
N ILE A 24 -7.05 7.43 -1.65
CA ILE A 24 -8.45 7.86 -1.54
C ILE A 24 -8.53 9.28 -0.95
N ASN A 25 -9.11 10.20 -1.73
CA ASN A 25 -9.33 11.60 -1.33
C ASN A 25 -10.77 11.89 -0.86
N ASP A 26 -11.62 10.86 -0.81
CA ASP A 26 -13.00 10.99 -0.34
C ASP A 26 -13.04 11.45 1.13
N GLN A 27 -13.72 12.56 1.40
CA GLN A 27 -13.70 13.21 2.71
C GLN A 27 -14.31 12.34 3.80
N GLU A 28 -15.33 11.53 3.49
CA GLU A 28 -15.95 10.65 4.47
C GLU A 28 -15.02 9.48 4.82
N VAL A 29 -14.36 8.90 3.82
CA VAL A 29 -13.38 7.83 4.05
C VAL A 29 -12.18 8.33 4.86
N VAL A 30 -11.65 9.51 4.52
CA VAL A 30 -10.55 10.14 5.27
C VAL A 30 -10.95 10.42 6.72
N LYS A 31 -12.16 10.90 6.96
CA LYS A 31 -12.68 11.10 8.32
C LYS A 31 -12.76 9.79 9.09
N LYS A 32 -13.32 8.74 8.49
CA LYS A 32 -13.41 7.39 9.10
C LYS A 32 -12.05 6.77 9.38
N ALA A 33 -11.06 6.98 8.52
CA ALA A 33 -9.69 6.56 8.75
C ALA A 33 -9.08 7.25 9.99
N LYS A 34 -9.21 8.59 10.07
CA LYS A 34 -8.76 9.36 11.24
C LYS A 34 -9.43 8.96 12.54
N GLU A 35 -10.72 8.60 12.48
CA GLU A 35 -11.50 8.15 13.63
C GLU A 35 -11.28 6.66 13.96
N LYS A 36 -10.38 5.95 13.27
CA LYS A 36 -10.12 4.50 13.42
C LYS A 36 -11.40 3.64 13.25
N ARG A 37 -12.26 4.05 12.31
CA ARG A 37 -13.54 3.39 12.02
C ARG A 37 -13.50 2.45 10.83
N LEU A 38 -12.35 2.31 10.17
CA LEU A 38 -12.13 1.29 9.14
C LEU A 38 -11.86 -0.06 9.79
N ARG A 39 -12.51 -1.11 9.29
CA ARG A 39 -12.54 -2.44 9.91
C ARG A 39 -11.78 -3.51 9.13
N GLY A 40 -11.64 -3.36 7.82
CA GLY A 40 -11.05 -4.41 7.00
C GLY A 40 -11.32 -4.23 5.51
N TRP A 41 -10.92 -5.25 4.76
CA TRP A 41 -11.17 -5.37 3.33
C TRP A 41 -12.12 -6.55 3.05
N SER A 42 -12.93 -6.41 2.02
CA SER A 42 -13.71 -7.50 1.44
C SER A 42 -13.42 -7.60 -0.05
N PHE A 43 -13.45 -8.83 -0.55
CA PHE A 43 -13.19 -9.16 -1.95
C PHE A 43 -14.39 -9.87 -2.55
N GLY A 44 -15.02 -9.24 -3.54
CA GLY A 44 -16.07 -9.84 -4.34
C GLY A 44 -15.45 -10.49 -5.56
N PHE A 45 -15.53 -11.82 -5.66
CA PHE A 45 -15.02 -12.58 -6.80
C PHE A 45 -15.96 -13.71 -7.20
N THR A 46 -15.82 -14.17 -8.43
CA THR A 46 -16.59 -15.29 -8.99
C THR A 46 -15.67 -16.38 -9.53
N ASN A 47 -16.23 -17.57 -9.70
CA ASN A 47 -15.57 -18.74 -10.30
C ASN A 47 -14.26 -19.17 -9.60
N PRO A 48 -14.14 -19.12 -8.26
CA PRO A 48 -12.93 -19.61 -7.61
C PRO A 48 -12.79 -21.13 -7.78
N ILE A 49 -11.56 -21.60 -7.95
CA ILE A 49 -11.18 -22.97 -7.63
C ILE A 49 -10.78 -23.00 -6.16
N GLU A 50 -11.39 -23.88 -5.37
CA GLU A 50 -11.11 -24.01 -3.95
C GLU A 50 -10.44 -25.35 -3.64
N GLU A 51 -9.31 -25.29 -2.93
CA GLU A 51 -8.69 -26.45 -2.30
C GLU A 51 -8.81 -26.32 -0.78
N ARG A 52 -9.17 -27.42 -0.11
CA ARG A 52 -9.24 -27.48 1.36
C ARG A 52 -8.27 -28.53 1.86
N ALA A 53 -7.45 -28.14 2.83
CA ALA A 53 -6.49 -29.01 3.48
C ALA A 53 -6.58 -28.83 5.00
N ASP A 54 -6.13 -29.84 5.75
CA ASP A 54 -5.82 -29.68 7.17
C ASP A 54 -4.30 -29.62 7.31
N ARG A 55 -3.79 -28.57 7.96
CA ARG A 55 -2.38 -28.52 8.38
C ARG A 55 -2.34 -28.33 9.88
N ASN A 56 -1.88 -29.35 10.59
CA ASN A 56 -1.72 -29.34 12.05
C ASN A 56 -3.02 -29.01 12.82
N GLY A 57 -4.17 -29.52 12.37
CA GLY A 57 -5.48 -29.26 12.97
C GLY A 57 -6.07 -27.89 12.62
N MET A 58 -5.42 -27.15 11.72
CA MET A 58 -5.94 -25.90 11.18
C MET A 58 -6.50 -26.15 9.78
N PRO A 59 -7.80 -25.91 9.54
CA PRO A 59 -8.37 -25.98 8.21
C PRO A 59 -7.84 -24.82 7.37
N ILE A 60 -7.16 -25.15 6.29
CA ILE A 60 -6.64 -24.21 5.30
C ILE A 60 -7.50 -24.29 4.06
N ARG A 61 -7.89 -23.13 3.54
CA ARG A 61 -8.60 -22.97 2.28
C ARG A 61 -7.75 -22.13 1.33
N THR A 62 -7.32 -22.73 0.23
CA THR A 62 -6.59 -22.06 -0.85
C THR A 62 -7.56 -21.75 -1.97
N ILE A 63 -7.51 -20.53 -2.51
CA ILE A 63 -8.35 -20.10 -3.62
C ILE A 63 -7.46 -19.74 -4.80
N THR A 64 -7.72 -20.35 -5.95
CA THR A 64 -7.01 -20.10 -7.21
C THR A 64 -8.02 -19.80 -8.33
N GLU A 65 -7.52 -19.28 -9.45
CA GLU A 65 -8.30 -19.04 -10.68
C GLU A 65 -9.61 -18.28 -10.47
N LEU A 66 -9.58 -17.24 -9.64
CA LEU A 66 -10.75 -16.39 -9.38
C LEU A 66 -10.87 -15.24 -10.38
N VAL A 67 -12.10 -14.75 -10.56
CA VAL A 67 -12.38 -13.48 -11.26
C VAL A 67 -12.78 -12.43 -10.24
N LEU A 68 -11.84 -11.54 -9.88
CA LEU A 68 -12.08 -10.45 -8.95
C LEU A 68 -12.97 -9.37 -9.60
N LYS A 69 -14.10 -9.08 -8.95
CA LYS A 69 -15.09 -8.09 -9.40
C LYS A 69 -14.94 -6.77 -8.66
N GLU A 70 -14.70 -6.84 -7.36
CA GLU A 70 -14.61 -5.66 -6.51
C GLU A 70 -13.71 -5.88 -5.30
N VAL A 71 -13.19 -4.76 -4.81
CA VAL A 71 -12.46 -4.65 -3.54
C VAL A 71 -13.15 -3.56 -2.73
N SER A 72 -13.64 -3.94 -1.55
CA SER A 72 -14.42 -3.05 -0.68
C SER A 72 -13.64 -2.75 0.58
N LEU A 73 -13.46 -1.46 0.87
CA LEU A 73 -12.99 -1.00 2.17
C LEU A 73 -14.18 -0.89 3.13
N ILE A 74 -14.14 -1.65 4.23
CA ILE A 74 -15.26 -1.82 5.14
C ILE A 74 -15.08 -0.90 6.35
N ASP A 75 -16.12 -0.16 6.72
CA ASP A 75 -16.16 0.66 7.92
C ASP A 75 -16.90 -0.03 9.07
N ASP A 76 -17.18 0.71 10.15
CA ASP A 76 -17.81 0.21 11.36
C ASP A 76 -19.32 -0.05 11.25
N THR A 77 -19.92 0.18 10.09
CA THR A 77 -21.33 -0.16 9.83
C THR A 77 -21.50 -1.64 9.45
N MET A 78 -20.42 -2.29 9.01
CA MET A 78 -20.43 -3.68 8.53
C MET A 78 -19.25 -4.48 9.08
N ARG A 79 -19.29 -5.80 8.88
CA ARG A 79 -18.18 -6.71 9.18
C ARG A 79 -17.53 -7.18 7.89
N PRO A 80 -16.19 -7.15 7.77
CA PRO A 80 -15.50 -7.76 6.64
C PRO A 80 -15.87 -9.24 6.52
N TRP A 81 -16.04 -9.71 5.28
CA TRP A 81 -16.41 -11.11 5.03
C TRP A 81 -15.24 -12.07 5.27
N TYR A 82 -14.01 -11.57 5.12
CA TYR A 82 -12.79 -12.33 5.33
C TYR A 82 -12.20 -11.98 6.70
N PRO A 83 -12.09 -12.97 7.61
CA PRO A 83 -11.40 -12.76 8.87
C PRO A 83 -9.90 -12.50 8.61
N SER A 84 -9.24 -11.81 9.52
CA SER A 84 -7.80 -11.51 9.47
C SER A 84 -7.36 -10.57 8.34
N THR A 85 -8.25 -9.70 7.85
CA THR A 85 -7.81 -8.57 7.01
C THR A 85 -7.29 -7.44 7.88
N THR A 86 -6.22 -6.79 7.45
CA THR A 86 -5.67 -5.59 8.10
C THR A 86 -5.79 -4.38 7.20
N VAL A 87 -6.01 -3.22 7.82
CA VAL A 87 -6.08 -1.93 7.12
C VAL A 87 -4.96 -1.07 7.65
N GLU A 88 -3.98 -0.80 6.80
CA GLU A 88 -2.98 0.22 7.06
C GLU A 88 -3.44 1.54 6.47
N THR A 89 -3.54 2.57 7.31
CA THR A 89 -3.90 3.92 6.87
C THR A 89 -2.74 4.86 7.08
N ARG A 90 -2.35 5.59 6.03
CA ARG A 90 -1.40 6.71 6.14
C ARG A 90 -2.15 8.00 5.87
N ALA A 91 -2.55 8.69 6.93
CA ALA A 91 -3.14 10.03 6.85
C ALA A 91 -2.05 11.06 7.16
N GLY A 92 -1.77 11.97 6.21
CA GLY A 92 -0.55 12.80 6.18
C GLY A 92 -0.18 13.60 7.44
N GLU A 93 1.11 14.00 7.47
CA GLU A 93 1.94 14.82 8.41
C GLU A 93 1.74 14.73 9.93
N LYS A 94 0.55 14.42 10.45
CA LYS A 94 0.25 14.33 11.90
C LYS A 94 -0.62 13.12 12.28
N GLY A 95 -0.91 12.22 11.35
CA GLY A 95 -1.66 11.00 11.64
C GLY A 95 -0.78 9.95 12.33
N GLU A 96 -1.38 9.17 13.24
CA GLU A 96 -0.74 7.93 13.70
C GLU A 96 -0.60 6.98 12.51
N GLU A 97 0.64 6.67 12.15
CA GLU A 97 0.94 5.62 11.19
C GLU A 97 0.85 4.27 11.91
N THR A 98 -0.18 3.49 11.59
CA THR A 98 -0.22 2.08 11.96
C THR A 98 0.63 1.31 10.96
N PHE A 99 1.74 0.75 11.45
CA PHE A 99 2.61 -0.11 10.66
C PHE A 99 2.41 -1.56 11.07
N GLU A 100 2.15 -2.42 10.10
CA GLU A 100 2.32 -3.86 10.26
C GLU A 100 3.73 -4.23 9.79
N ILE A 101 4.55 -4.79 10.68
CA ILE A 101 5.87 -5.29 10.31
C ILE A 101 5.69 -6.68 9.73
N ARG A 102 5.89 -6.80 8.42
CA ARG A 102 5.92 -8.09 7.71
C ARG A 102 7.35 -8.38 7.27
N ALA A 103 7.82 -9.58 7.55
CA ALA A 103 9.11 -10.04 7.05
C ALA A 103 8.90 -10.65 5.66
N GLU A 104 9.31 -9.92 4.63
CA GLU A 104 9.26 -10.36 3.23
C GLU A 104 10.46 -9.77 2.49
N GLU A 105 11.07 -10.52 1.58
CA GLU A 105 11.97 -9.94 0.58
C GLU A 105 11.10 -9.23 -0.47
N PHE A 106 10.96 -7.91 -0.36
CA PHE A 106 10.23 -7.11 -1.35
C PHE A 106 11.02 -5.87 -1.78
N GLU A 107 10.83 -5.45 -3.03
CA GLU A 107 11.29 -4.14 -3.50
C GLU A 107 10.32 -3.06 -3.02
N ALA A 108 10.83 -2.02 -2.37
CA ALA A 108 10.00 -0.92 -1.89
C ALA A 108 9.32 -0.18 -3.05
N ASP A 109 7.98 -0.23 -3.07
CA ASP A 109 7.16 0.58 -3.97
C ASP A 109 7.10 2.03 -3.44
N TYR A 110 7.85 2.92 -4.07
CA TYR A 110 7.85 4.36 -3.76
C TYR A 110 6.67 5.04 -4.47
N VAL A 111 5.58 5.28 -3.74
CA VAL A 111 4.44 6.05 -4.23
C VAL A 111 4.59 7.51 -3.77
N GLY A 112 4.55 8.46 -4.71
CA GLY A 112 4.52 9.89 -4.39
C GLY A 112 5.76 10.73 -4.74
N PHE A 113 6.74 10.18 -5.46
CA PHE A 113 7.76 11.00 -6.11
C PHE A 113 7.53 10.95 -7.61
N GLU A 114 7.13 12.07 -8.21
CA GLU A 114 7.35 12.26 -9.63
C GLU A 114 8.84 12.00 -9.88
N ASN A 115 9.15 10.98 -10.68
CA ASN A 115 10.47 10.82 -11.25
C ASN A 115 10.75 12.08 -12.07
N LYS A 116 11.33 13.11 -11.45
CA LYS A 116 11.98 14.21 -12.16
C LYS A 116 13.27 13.68 -12.79
N LYS A 117 13.16 12.67 -13.67
CA LYS A 117 14.15 12.39 -14.70
C LYS A 117 14.02 13.47 -15.78
N GLY A 118 14.21 14.73 -15.37
CA GLY A 118 14.71 15.73 -16.30
C GLY A 118 16.15 15.37 -16.67
N PRO A 119 16.68 15.88 -17.80
CA PRO A 119 18.07 15.62 -18.17
C PRO A 119 18.98 16.00 -17.00
N GLU A 120 19.89 15.11 -16.61
CA GLU A 120 20.88 15.33 -15.55
C GLU A 120 21.71 16.57 -15.88
N LYS A 121 21.24 17.76 -15.49
CA LYS A 121 22.07 18.96 -15.47
C LYS A 121 23.05 18.74 -14.33
N LYS A 122 24.33 18.57 -14.67
CA LYS A 122 25.42 18.57 -13.69
C LYS A 122 25.19 19.74 -12.72
N PRO A 123 25.08 19.49 -11.40
CA PRO A 123 24.83 20.56 -10.44
C PRO A 123 25.97 21.59 -10.49
N ASP A 124 25.63 22.87 -10.41
CA ASP A 124 26.62 23.94 -10.35
C ASP A 124 27.29 23.96 -8.98
N ASN A 125 28.47 23.36 -8.92
CA ASN A 125 29.26 23.23 -7.70
C ASN A 125 30.19 24.45 -7.46
N SER A 126 30.04 25.57 -8.16
CA SER A 126 30.97 26.72 -8.08
C SER A 126 31.14 27.26 -6.66
N LYS A 127 30.07 27.30 -5.85
CA LYS A 127 30.15 27.74 -4.44
C LYS A 127 30.99 26.77 -3.58
N LEU A 128 30.77 25.47 -3.76
CA LEU A 128 31.54 24.43 -3.06
C LEU A 128 33.01 24.49 -3.47
N LYS A 129 33.28 24.69 -4.77
CA LYS A 129 34.65 24.82 -5.27
C LYS A 129 35.38 26.02 -4.67
N ASN A 130 34.70 27.15 -4.57
CA ASN A 130 35.24 28.36 -3.96
C ASN A 130 35.48 28.18 -2.46
N MET A 131 34.60 27.47 -1.74
CA MET A 131 34.80 27.16 -0.33
C MET A 131 36.00 26.25 -0.10
N ILE A 132 36.13 25.17 -0.87
CA ILE A 132 37.24 24.23 -0.74
C ILE A 132 38.57 24.96 -1.00
N LYS A 133 38.61 25.82 -2.03
CA LYS A 133 39.79 26.67 -2.31
C LYS A 133 40.06 27.69 -1.19
N LYS A 134 39.03 28.28 -0.60
CA LYS A 134 39.14 29.23 0.53
C LYS A 134 39.75 28.59 1.78
N TYR A 135 39.47 27.31 2.02
CA TYR A 135 39.99 26.56 3.17
C TYR A 135 41.23 25.71 2.83
N GLY A 136 41.89 25.98 1.70
CA GLY A 136 43.17 25.35 1.33
C GLY A 136 43.07 23.93 0.77
N GLY A 137 41.87 23.46 0.44
CA GLY A 137 41.67 22.20 -0.28
C GLY A 137 41.84 22.36 -1.79
N ASN A 138 42.30 21.28 -2.45
CA ASN A 138 42.40 21.19 -3.91
C ASN A 138 41.22 20.39 -4.50
N ILE A 139 40.78 20.76 -5.71
CA ILE A 139 39.68 20.13 -6.49
C ILE A 139 40.12 19.98 -7.94
#